data_AF-A0A954CQI4-F1
#
_entry.id   AF-A0A954CQI4-F1
#
_cell.length_a   1.000
_cell.length_b   1.000
_cell.length_c   1.000
_cell.angle_alpha   90.00
_cell.angle_beta   90.00
_cell.angle_gamma   90.00
#
_symmetry.space_group_name_H-M   'P 1'
#
loop_
_entity.id
_entity.type
_entity.pdbx_description
1 polymer ?
#
loop_
_entity_poly.entity_id
_entity_poly.type
_entity_poly.pdbx_seq_one_letter_code
_entity_poly.pdbx_strand_id
1 'polypeptide(L)'
;MLQLVPTRAFFTKGVGIHKDYLASFEDALRDAGIAALNVVTISSIMPPGCKIVPKKAGLKELHDGQVAFCVMSRQATNEYRRM
;
A
#
# COMPACT_ATOMS: atom_id res chain seq x y z
N MET A 1 -1.98 13.52 -23.81
CA MET A 1 -1.44 12.34 -23.10
C MET A 1 -1.61 12.55 -21.61
N LEU A 2 -2.08 11.54 -20.88
CA LEU A 2 -2.12 11.57 -19.42
C LEU A 2 -0.71 11.32 -18.87
N GLN A 3 -0.17 12.24 -18.08
CA GLN A 3 1.12 12.05 -17.40
C GLN A 3 0.89 11.29 -16.09
N LEU A 4 1.32 10.03 -16.01
CA LEU A 4 1.22 9.18 -14.82
C LEU A 4 2.38 9.45 -13.84
N VAL A 5 2.53 10.70 -13.42
CA VAL A 5 3.56 11.13 -12.46
C VAL A 5 2.88 11.61 -11.18
N PRO A 6 2.96 10.88 -10.05
CA PRO A 6 2.31 11.28 -8.82
C PRO A 6 2.99 12.51 -8.20
N THR A 7 2.18 13.43 -7.68
CA THR A 7 2.63 14.65 -7.00
C THR A 7 2.53 14.55 -5.47
N ARG A 8 1.86 13.50 -4.98
CA ARG A 8 1.68 13.20 -3.56
C ARG A 8 1.88 11.71 -3.29
N ALA A 9 2.45 11.40 -2.14
CA ALA A 9 2.65 10.05 -1.65
C ALA A 9 2.38 9.99 -0.14
N PHE A 10 2.09 8.81 0.40
CA PHE A 10 2.01 8.60 1.83
C PHE A 10 2.59 7.25 2.19
N PHE A 11 3.10 7.13 3.42
CA PHE A 11 3.52 5.86 3.96
C PHE A 11 2.38 5.19 4.70
N THR A 12 2.29 3.88 4.54
CA THR A 12 1.42 3.04 5.34
C THR A 12 2.12 1.71 5.61
N LYS A 13 1.69 1.03 6.66
CA LYS A 13 2.12 -0.30 7.03
C LYS A 13 0.93 -1.04 7.60
N GLY A 14 0.95 -2.36 7.50
CA GLY A 14 -0.03 -3.19 8.15
C GLY A 14 0.48 -4.60 8.39
N VAL A 15 -0.17 -5.29 9.31
CA VAL A 15 0.11 -6.69 9.66
C VAL A 15 -1.18 -7.49 9.54
N GLY A 16 -1.08 -8.69 8.97
CA GLY A 16 -2.20 -9.61 8.85
C GLY A 16 -1.81 -11.00 9.29
N ILE A 17 -2.69 -11.64 10.07
CA ILE A 17 -2.48 -12.98 10.62
C ILE A 17 -3.67 -13.81 10.21
N HIS A 18 -3.42 -14.81 9.36
CA HIS A 18 -4.44 -15.75 8.92
C HIS A 18 -3.81 -17.12 8.68
N LYS A 19 -4.63 -18.18 8.72
CA LYS A 19 -4.18 -19.55 8.41
C LYS A 19 -3.71 -19.66 6.96
N ASP A 20 -4.46 -19.04 6.06
CA ASP A 20 -4.14 -18.96 4.63
C ASP A 20 -3.28 -17.75 4.29
N TYR A 21 -2.24 -17.95 3.47
CA TYR A 21 -1.29 -16.90 3.06
C TYR A 21 -1.96 -15.73 2.34
N LEU A 22 -2.90 -16.01 1.42
CA LEU A 22 -3.53 -14.94 0.65
C LEU A 22 -4.39 -14.03 1.53
N ALA A 23 -5.15 -14.64 2.44
CA ALA A 23 -5.97 -13.92 3.40
C ALA A 23 -5.11 -13.14 4.42
N SER A 24 -3.96 -13.68 4.86
CA SER A 24 -3.06 -12.94 5.75
C SER A 24 -2.46 -11.71 5.06
N PHE A 25 -2.19 -11.79 3.75
CA PHE A 25 -1.78 -10.63 2.97
C PHE A 25 -2.92 -9.61 2.81
N GLU A 26 -4.16 -10.06 2.56
CA GLU A 26 -5.33 -9.17 2.48
C GLU A 26 -5.57 -8.44 3.81
N ASP A 27 -5.49 -9.15 4.94
CA ASP A 27 -5.63 -8.54 6.27
C ASP A 27 -4.53 -7.50 6.54
N ALA A 28 -3.30 -7.74 6.07
CA ALA A 28 -2.23 -6.75 6.15
C ALA A 28 -2.54 -5.50 5.30
N LEU A 29 -3.14 -5.66 4.12
CA LEU A 29 -3.60 -4.53 3.30
C LEU A 29 -4.77 -3.77 3.96
N ARG A 30 -5.66 -4.46 4.68
CA ARG A 30 -6.77 -3.85 5.43
C ARG A 30 -6.26 -3.04 6.61
N ASP A 31 -5.33 -3.58 7.39
CA ASP A 31 -4.66 -2.85 8.48
C ASP A 31 -3.86 -1.64 7.93
N ALA A 32 -3.21 -1.82 6.77
CA ALA A 32 -2.58 -0.73 6.03
C ALA A 32 -3.59 0.28 5.44
N GLY A 33 -4.89 0.01 5.48
CA GLY A 33 -5.95 0.92 5.00
C GLY A 33 -5.96 1.12 3.49
N ILE A 34 -5.42 0.18 2.72
CA ILE A 34 -5.31 0.25 1.25
C ILE A 34 -5.91 -0.97 0.54
N ALA A 35 -6.59 -1.86 1.27
CA ALA A 35 -7.22 -3.06 0.70
C ALA A 35 -8.30 -2.76 -0.36
N ALA A 36 -8.93 -1.57 -0.31
CA ALA A 36 -9.92 -1.17 -1.31
C ALA A 36 -9.31 -0.75 -2.66
N LEU A 37 -7.98 -0.67 -2.78
CA LEU A 37 -7.29 -0.19 -3.97
C LEU A 37 -6.76 -1.35 -4.82
N ASN A 38 -6.64 -1.13 -6.12
CA ASN A 38 -5.90 -2.01 -7.02
C ASN A 38 -4.42 -1.64 -7.01
N VAL A 39 -3.64 -2.31 -6.16
CA VAL A 39 -2.23 -1.96 -5.91
C VAL A 39 -1.31 -2.48 -7.02
N VAL A 40 -0.57 -1.58 -7.67
CA VAL A 40 0.47 -1.91 -8.67
C VAL A 40 1.85 -1.63 -8.07
N THR A 41 2.67 -2.66 -7.93
CA THR A 41 4.02 -2.53 -7.38
C THR A 41 5.01 -1.93 -8.39
N ILE A 42 5.80 -0.93 -7.96
CA ILE A 42 6.81 -0.25 -8.79
C ILE A 42 8.22 -0.27 -8.16
N SER A 43 9.25 0.00 -8.96
CA SER A 43 10.68 -0.21 -8.66
C SER A 43 11.35 0.81 -7.72
N SER A 44 10.61 1.52 -6.86
CA SER A 44 11.15 2.40 -5.80
C SER A 44 11.72 3.76 -6.24
N ILE A 45 11.09 4.45 -7.20
CA ILE A 45 11.50 5.82 -7.59
C ILE A 45 10.42 6.82 -7.15
N MET A 46 10.80 7.80 -6.33
CA MET A 46 9.94 8.93 -5.96
C MET A 46 10.15 10.08 -6.96
N PRO A 47 9.09 10.62 -7.58
CA PRO A 47 9.23 11.72 -8.54
C PRO A 47 9.73 13.02 -7.89
N PRO A 48 10.45 13.88 -8.64
CA PRO A 48 10.79 15.22 -8.19
C PRO A 48 9.55 16.03 -7.81
N GLY A 49 9.60 16.74 -6.68
CA GLY A 49 8.50 17.57 -6.20
C GLY A 49 7.30 16.80 -5.60
N CYS A 50 7.35 15.47 -5.56
CA CYS A 50 6.34 14.66 -4.89
C CYS A 50 6.34 14.93 -3.38
N LYS A 51 5.19 15.32 -2.82
CA LYS A 51 5.04 15.64 -1.40
C LYS A 51 4.56 14.44 -0.61
N ILE A 52 5.25 14.13 0.48
CA ILE A 52 4.77 13.15 1.46
C ILE A 52 3.66 13.81 2.29
N VAL A 53 2.47 13.24 2.26
CA VAL A 53 1.30 13.69 3.02
C VAL A 53 0.91 12.68 4.10
N PRO A 54 0.20 13.09 5.16
CA PRO A 54 -0.34 12.15 6.14
C PRO A 54 -1.26 11.11 5.48
N LYS A 55 -1.22 9.85 5.92
CA LYS A 55 -2.06 8.75 5.42
C LYS A 55 -3.53 9.15 5.27
N LYS A 56 -4.11 9.79 6.31
CA LYS A 56 -5.51 10.23 6.30
C LYS A 56 -5.82 11.27 5.22
N ALA A 57 -4.86 12.13 4.87
CA ALA A 57 -5.02 13.09 3.78
C ALA A 57 -4.90 12.39 2.42
N GLY A 58 -3.89 11.54 2.24
CA GLY A 58 -3.69 10.79 1.01
C GLY A 58 -4.86 9.85 0.66
N LEU A 59 -5.40 9.14 1.65
CA LEU A 59 -6.55 8.25 1.45
C LEU A 59 -7.83 8.99 1.02
N LYS A 60 -8.01 10.25 1.42
CA LYS A 60 -9.18 11.06 0.99
C LYS A 60 -9.12 11.44 -0.49
N GLU A 61 -7.94 11.40 -1.09
CA GLU A 61 -7.74 11.70 -2.51
C GLU A 61 -7.85 10.47 -3.40
N LEU A 62 -8.04 9.29 -2.81
CA LEU A 62 -8.18 8.02 -3.52
C LEU A 62 -9.64 7.56 -3.52
N HIS A 63 -9.97 6.74 -4.50
CA HIS A 63 -11.27 6.11 -4.65
C HIS A 63 -11.15 4.58 -4.58
N ASP A 64 -12.18 3.93 -4.07
CA ASP A 64 -12.25 2.47 -4.06
C ASP A 64 -12.15 1.91 -5.49
N GLY A 65 -11.36 0.87 -5.67
CA GLY A 65 -11.04 0.27 -6.98
C GLY A 65 -10.02 1.04 -7.82
N GLN A 66 -9.53 2.20 -7.37
CA GLN A 66 -8.51 2.96 -8.10
C GLN A 66 -7.19 2.19 -8.20
N VAL A 67 -6.54 2.28 -9.36
CA VAL A 67 -5.16 1.82 -9.54
C VAL A 67 -4.22 2.72 -8.76
N ALA A 68 -3.55 2.16 -7.75
CA ALA A 68 -2.61 2.88 -6.89
C ALA A 68 -1.21 2.30 -7.06
N PHE A 69 -0.26 3.12 -7.50
CA PHE A 69 1.14 2.71 -7.58
C PHE A 69 1.75 2.69 -6.19
N CYS A 70 2.41 1.59 -5.84
CA CYS A 70 2.98 1.37 -4.51
C CYS A 70 4.41 0.87 -4.64
N VAL A 71 5.31 1.48 -3.87
CA VAL A 71 6.59 0.86 -3.54
C VAL A 71 6.34 -0.04 -2.34
N MET A 72 6.44 -1.35 -2.52
CA MET A 72 6.05 -2.32 -1.49
C MET A 72 7.24 -3.16 -1.05
N SER A 73 7.48 -3.16 0.26
CA SER A 73 8.27 -4.19 0.93
C SER A 73 7.32 -5.08 1.72
N ARG A 74 7.48 -6.40 1.63
CA ARG A 74 6.65 -7.37 2.35
C ARG A 74 7.49 -8.53 2.86
N GLN A 75 7.10 -9.06 4.02
CA GLN A 75 7.62 -10.30 4.60
C GLN A 75 6.43 -11.14 5.07
N ALA A 76 6.55 -12.47 4.98
CA ALA A 76 5.57 -13.40 5.54
C ALA A 76 6.30 -14.59 6.17
N THR A 77 5.70 -15.15 7.22
CA THR A 77 6.18 -16.36 7.89
C THR A 77 5.01 -17.13 8.50
N ASN A 78 5.19 -18.45 8.63
CA ASN A 78 4.25 -19.36 9.29
C ASN A 78 4.73 -19.80 10.68
N GLU A 79 5.78 -19.17 11.21
CA GLU A 79 6.32 -19.47 12.53
C GLU A 79 5.55 -18.72 13.63
N TYR A 80 5.16 -19.45 14.69
CA TYR A 80 4.43 -18.87 15.81
C TYR A 80 5.26 -17.79 16.52
N ARG A 81 4.67 -16.59 16.69
CA ARG A 81 5.29 -15.39 17.30
C ARG A 81 6.53 -14.83 16.59
N ARG A 82 6.68 -15.06 15.29
CA ARG A 82 7.69 -14.37 14.46
C ARG A 82 6.99 -13.34 13.58
N MET A 83 6.89 -12.09 14.05
CA MET A 83 6.50 -10.91 13.27
C MET A 83 7.14 -9.67 13.88
#